data_AF-A0A1Q3C956-F1
#
_entry.id   AF-A0A1Q3C956-F1
#
_cell.length_a   1.000
_cell.length_b   1.000
_cell.length_c   1.000
_cell.angle_alpha   90.00
_cell.angle_beta   90.00
_cell.angle_gamma   90.00
#
_symmetry.space_group_name_H-M   'P 1'
#
loop_
_entity.id
_entity.type
_entity.pdbx_description
1 polymer ?
#
loop_
_entity_poly.entity_id
_entity_poly.type
_entity_poly.pdbx_seq_one_letter_code
_entity_poly.pdbx_strand_id
1 'polypeptide(L)'
;LGRMFLCGANDLITIFVALECFSLSSYLLSGYTKKAVWSNKATMKYLLMGGASSSTLVHGFSCLYGSSEGEIELQEIVNGLINTQMFVSSFALILGNLRMRFL
;
A
#
# COMPACT_ATOMS: atom_id res chain seq x y z
N LEU A 1 2.47 12.60 9.94
CA LEU A 1 3.71 12.62 9.12
C LEU A 1 3.66 11.64 7.96
N GLY A 2 3.57 10.32 8.16
CA GLY A 2 3.54 9.34 7.04
C GLY A 2 2.51 9.65 5.94
N ARG A 3 1.26 9.97 6.30
CA ARG A 3 0.23 10.39 5.33
C ARG A 3 0.40 11.79 4.74
N MET A 4 1.13 12.68 5.41
CA MET A 4 1.45 14.00 4.84
C MET A 4 2.49 13.86 3.73
N PHE A 5 3.45 12.95 3.90
CA PHE A 5 4.40 12.56 2.85
C PHE A 5 3.70 11.92 1.65
N LEU A 6 2.68 11.09 1.90
CA LEU A 6 1.84 10.49 0.86
C LEU A 6 1.14 11.55 -0.02
N CYS A 7 0.70 12.67 0.56
CA CYS A 7 0.00 13.74 -0.17
C CYS A 7 0.91 14.53 -1.13
N GLY A 8 2.23 14.48 -0.91
CA GLY A 8 3.22 15.16 -1.76
C GLY A 8 4.07 14.20 -2.60
N ALA A 9 3.75 12.91 -2.62
CA ALA A 9 4.53 11.90 -3.31
C ALA A 9 4.18 11.87 -4.80
N ASN A 10 5.18 12.12 -5.66
CA ASN A 10 5.06 12.02 -7.12
C ASN A 10 5.59 10.68 -7.67
N ASP A 11 6.34 9.94 -6.87
CA ASP A 11 6.95 8.65 -7.25
C ASP A 11 6.23 7.46 -6.62
N LEU A 12 6.16 6.36 -7.37
CA LEU A 12 5.59 5.09 -6.91
C LEU A 12 6.25 4.57 -5.61
N ILE A 13 7.57 4.72 -5.53
CA ILE A 13 8.39 4.25 -4.41
C ILE A 13 8.08 5.05 -3.14
N THR A 14 7.94 6.37 -3.28
CA THR A 14 7.63 7.28 -2.16
C THR A 14 6.24 6.98 -1.61
N ILE A 15 5.27 6.70 -2.49
CA ILE A 15 3.92 6.28 -2.10
C ILE A 15 3.96 4.96 -1.32
N PHE A 16 4.70 3.97 -1.82
CA PHE A 16 4.84 2.66 -1.16
C PHE A 16 5.46 2.78 0.24
N VAL A 17 6.59 3.48 0.35
CA VAL A 17 7.31 3.67 1.64
C VAL A 17 6.46 4.44 2.65
N ALA A 18 5.77 5.50 2.22
CA ALA A 18 4.89 6.29 3.08
C ALA A 18 3.72 5.46 3.62
N LEU A 19 3.12 4.61 2.78
CA LEU A 19 2.06 3.68 3.15
C LEU A 19 2.54 2.61 4.13
N GLU A 20 3.72 2.03 3.91
CA GLU A 20 4.28 1.00 4.77
C GLU A 20 4.63 1.56 6.17
N CYS A 21 5.25 2.74 6.21
CA CYS A 21 5.58 3.42 7.46
C CYS A 21 4.34 3.81 8.26
N PHE A 22 3.26 4.21 7.58
CA PHE A 22 1.98 4.49 8.23
C PHE A 22 1.35 3.22 8.83
N SER A 23 1.33 2.12 8.07
CA SER A 23 0.81 0.83 8.53
C SER A 23 1.60 0.28 9.73
N LEU A 24 2.94 0.35 9.70
CA LEU A 24 3.79 -0.10 10.79
C LEU A 24 3.50 0.66 12.11
N SER A 25 3.30 1.98 12.01
CA SER A 25 2.96 2.82 13.15
C SER A 25 1.60 2.44 13.76
N SER A 26 0.63 2.08 12.92
CA SER A 26 -0.69 1.60 13.36
C SER A 26 -0.60 0.25 14.07
N TYR A 27 0.22 -0.68 13.56
CA TYR A 27 0.45 -1.99 14.21
C TYR A 27 1.09 -1.83 15.59
N LEU A 28 2.09 -0.94 15.71
CA LEU A 28 2.74 -0.64 16.99
C LEU A 28 1.76 -0.03 18.00
N LEU A 29 0.87 0.86 17.56
CA LEU A 29 -0.13 1.48 18.42
C LEU A 29 -1.18 0.48 18.91
N SER A 30 -1.61 -0.45 18.05
CA SER A 30 -2.54 -1.54 18.40
C SER A 30 -1.98 -2.44 19.51
N GLY A 31 -0.66 -2.62 19.58
CA GLY A 31 0.04 -3.47 20.56
C GLY A 31 0.51 -2.75 21.82
N TYR A 32 0.19 -1.46 21.99
CA TYR A 32 0.76 -0.65 23.07
C TYR A 32 0.39 -1.16 24.48
N THR A 33 -0.82 -1.70 24.65
CA THR A 33 -1.29 -2.25 25.93
C THR A 33 -0.82 -3.70 26.13
N LYS A 34 0.44 -3.87 26.53
CA LYS A 34 1.09 -5.18 26.75
C LYS A 34 0.46 -6.06 27.84
N LYS A 35 -0.39 -5.51 28.72
CA LYS A 35 -0.98 -6.24 29.86
C LYS A 35 -2.21 -7.10 29.50
N ALA A 36 -2.81 -6.92 28.33
CA ALA A 36 -3.97 -7.71 27.91
C ALA A 36 -3.59 -8.71 26.81
N VAL A 37 -3.74 -10.01 27.10
CA VAL A 37 -3.53 -11.11 26.14
C VAL A 37 -4.37 -10.93 24.86
N TRP A 38 -5.54 -10.28 24.99
CA TRP A 38 -6.42 -9.95 23.87
C TRP A 38 -5.84 -8.88 22.94
N SER A 39 -5.16 -7.86 23.48
CA SER A 39 -4.49 -6.83 22.69
C SER A 39 -3.38 -7.46 21.84
N ASN A 40 -2.58 -8.35 22.44
CA ASN A 40 -1.49 -9.04 21.75
C ASN A 40 -2.02 -9.93 20.60
N LYS A 41 -3.16 -10.59 20.81
CA LYS A 41 -3.80 -11.44 19.80
C LYS A 41 -4.41 -10.60 18.65
N ALA A 42 -4.90 -9.40 18.94
CA ALA A 42 -5.40 -8.46 17.93
C ALA A 42 -4.27 -7.86 17.09
N THR A 43 -3.16 -7.47 17.71
CA THR A 43 -1.97 -6.94 17.01
C THR A 43 -1.39 -7.96 16.04
N MET A 44 -1.29 -9.23 16.45
CA MET A 44 -0.77 -10.30 15.58
C MET A 44 -1.67 -10.56 14.36
N LYS A 45 -2.99 -10.45 14.52
CA LYS A 45 -3.94 -10.53 13.39
C LYS A 45 -3.82 -9.33 12.45
N TYR A 46 -3.71 -8.11 13.01
CA TYR A 46 -3.53 -6.89 12.22
C TYR A 46 -2.22 -6.89 11.43
N LEU A 47 -1.14 -7.41 12.02
CA LEU A 47 0.15 -7.52 11.35
C LEU A 47 0.09 -8.51 10.18
N LEU A 48 -0.54 -9.68 10.36
CA LEU A 48 -0.71 -10.68 9.31
C LEU A 48 -1.58 -10.17 8.15
N MET A 49 -2.74 -9.54 8.47
CA MET A 49 -3.63 -8.98 7.45
C MET A 49 -2.97 -7.81 6.72
N GLY A 50 -2.18 -7.04 7.46
CA GLY A 50 -1.33 -5.97 6.96
C GLY A 50 -0.26 -6.41 5.95
N GLY A 51 0.43 -7.50 6.26
CA GLY A 51 1.44 -8.10 5.37
C GLY A 51 0.84 -8.65 4.08
N ALA A 52 -0.32 -9.33 4.17
CA ALA A 52 -1.05 -9.81 2.99
C ALA A 52 -1.55 -8.68 2.09
N SER A 53 -1.92 -7.54 2.66
CA SER A 53 -2.24 -6.34 1.88
C SER A 53 -0.98 -5.71 1.26
N SER A 54 0.15 -5.67 1.97
CA SER A 54 1.40 -5.12 1.42
C SER A 54 1.86 -5.88 0.18
N SER A 55 1.84 -7.23 0.21
CA SER A 55 2.23 -8.04 -0.94
C SER A 55 1.35 -7.80 -2.17
N THR A 56 0.03 -7.66 -1.96
CA THR A 56 -0.91 -7.40 -3.06
C THR A 56 -0.73 -5.97 -3.62
N LEU A 57 -0.36 -4.99 -2.78
CA LEU A 57 0.02 -3.64 -3.21
C LEU A 57 1.29 -3.64 -4.08
N VAL A 58 2.34 -4.32 -3.64
CA VAL A 58 3.60 -4.46 -4.41
C VAL A 58 3.35 -5.14 -5.74
N HIS A 59 2.46 -6.14 -5.77
CA HIS A 59 2.06 -6.78 -7.03
C HIS A 59 1.36 -5.80 -8.00
N GLY A 60 0.46 -4.95 -7.48
CA GLY A 60 -0.17 -3.88 -8.28
C GLY A 60 0.85 -2.88 -8.82
N PHE A 61 1.81 -2.45 -7.99
CA PHE A 61 2.89 -1.56 -8.43
C PHE A 61 3.81 -2.19 -9.47
N SER A 62 4.14 -3.48 -9.35
CA SER A 62 4.92 -4.20 -10.35
C SER A 62 4.21 -4.25 -11.71
N CYS A 63 2.88 -4.39 -11.74
CA CYS A 63 2.10 -4.40 -12.99
C CYS A 63 2.06 -3.02 -13.64
N LEU A 64 1.94 -1.96 -12.84
CA LEU A 64 1.99 -0.57 -13.32
C LEU A 64 3.36 -0.23 -13.89
N TYR A 65 4.42 -0.56 -13.16
CA TYR A 65 5.81 -0.35 -13.60
C TYR A 65 6.14 -1.12 -14.88
N GLY A 66 5.70 -2.38 -14.99
CA GLY A 66 5.90 -3.20 -16.19
C GLY A 66 5.12 -2.69 -17.40
N SER A 67 3.95 -2.07 -17.19
CA SER A 67 3.14 -1.49 -18.27
C SER A 67 3.64 -0.11 -18.73
N SER A 68 4.48 0.54 -17.92
CA SER A 68 5.03 1.87 -18.18
C SER A 68 6.49 1.84 -18.68
N GLU A 69 6.95 0.71 -19.22
CA GLU A 69 8.31 0.51 -19.75
C GLU A 69 9.47 0.86 -18.78
N GLY A 70 9.21 0.93 -17.48
CA GLY A 70 10.23 1.22 -16.45
C GLY A 70 10.23 2.64 -15.89
N GLU A 71 9.22 3.44 -16.22
CA GLU A 71 9.02 4.77 -15.65
C GLU A 71 8.55 4.71 -14.19
N ILE A 72 9.02 5.66 -13.38
CA ILE A 72 8.84 5.68 -11.91
C ILE A 72 7.96 6.86 -11.48
N GLU A 73 7.95 7.93 -12.29
CA GLU A 73 7.12 9.13 -12.05
C GLU A 73 5.67 8.86 -12.44
N LEU A 74 4.75 9.34 -11.61
CA LEU A 74 3.32 9.18 -11.86
C LEU A 74 2.86 9.83 -13.18
N GLN A 75 3.52 10.91 -13.63
CA GLN A 75 3.12 11.62 -14.85
C GLN A 75 3.40 10.79 -16.11
N GLU A 76 4.58 10.16 -16.15
CA GLU A 76 5.02 9.25 -17.21
C GLU A 76 4.12 7.99 -17.25
N ILE A 77 3.80 7.43 -16.07
CA ILE A 77 2.91 6.26 -15.95
C ILE A 77 1.51 6.55 -16.49
N VAL A 78 0.96 7.73 -16.21
CA VAL A 78 -0.37 8.11 -16.74
C VAL A 78 -0.36 8.20 -18.26
N ASN A 79 0.74 8.69 -18.86
CA ASN A 79 0.87 8.79 -20.32
C ASN A 79 1.06 7.42 -20.99
N GLY A 80 1.81 6.50 -20.37
CA GLY A 80 1.99 5.13 -20.88
C GLY A 80 0.74 4.24 -20.75
N LEU A 81 -0.12 4.50 -19.76
CA LEU A 81 -1.26 3.63 -19.41
C LEU A 81 -2.54 3.82 -20.24
N ILE A 82 -2.59 4.79 -21.16
CA ILE A 82 -3.81 5.19 -21.88
C ILE A 82 -4.40 4.05 -22.75
N ASN A 83 -3.62 3.00 -23.07
CA ASN A 83 -4.00 1.97 -24.05
C ASN A 83 -4.28 0.56 -23.50
N THR A 84 -4.09 0.29 -22.20
CA THR A 84 -4.08 -1.10 -21.69
C THR A 84 -5.30 -1.49 -20.84
N GLN A 85 -6.01 -2.54 -21.24
CA GLN A 85 -7.07 -3.23 -20.45
C GLN A 85 -6.58 -3.69 -19.05
N MET A 86 -5.26 -3.85 -18.88
CA MET A 86 -4.57 -4.14 -17.61
C MET A 86 -4.66 -3.01 -16.56
N PHE A 87 -5.13 -1.82 -16.94
CA PHE A 87 -5.35 -0.69 -16.03
C PHE A 87 -6.45 -1.01 -14.99
N VAL A 88 -7.56 -1.59 -15.45
CA VAL A 88 -8.72 -1.86 -14.59
C VAL A 88 -8.38 -2.90 -13.52
N SER A 89 -7.62 -3.94 -13.86
CA SER A 89 -7.16 -4.96 -12.90
C SER A 89 -6.18 -4.38 -11.89
N SER A 90 -5.25 -3.52 -12.33
CA SER A 90 -4.25 -2.91 -11.45
C SER A 90 -4.88 -1.91 -10.48
N PHE A 91 -5.78 -1.05 -10.97
CA PHE A 91 -6.54 -0.13 -10.12
C PHE A 91 -7.50 -0.87 -9.18
N ALA A 92 -8.16 -1.95 -9.63
CA ALA A 92 -9.01 -2.77 -8.78
C ALA A 92 -8.21 -3.44 -7.65
N LEU A 93 -6.98 -3.90 -7.93
CA LEU A 93 -6.08 -4.46 -6.90
C LEU A 93 -5.64 -3.40 -5.90
N ILE A 94 -5.27 -2.20 -6.35
CA ILE A 94 -4.84 -1.10 -5.47
C ILE A 94 -6.01 -0.61 -4.60
N LEU A 95 -7.18 -0.40 -5.19
CA LEU A 95 -8.38 0.03 -4.49
C LEU A 95 -8.88 -1.05 -3.52
N GLY A 96 -8.82 -2.32 -3.93
CA GLY A 96 -9.12 -3.48 -3.07
C GLY A 96 -8.18 -3.57 -1.87
N ASN A 97 -6.91 -3.23 -2.04
CA ASN A 97 -5.94 -3.16 -0.95
C ASN A 97 -6.21 -2.03 0.03
N LEU A 98 -6.58 -0.84 -0.47
CA LEU A 98 -7.01 0.25 0.41
C LEU A 98 -8.22 -0.17 1.25
N ARG A 99 -9.15 -0.95 0.70
CA ARG A 99 -10.29 -1.45 1.48
C ARG A 99 -9.88 -2.46 2.55
N MET A 100 -8.96 -3.37 2.24
CA MET A 100 -8.47 -4.39 3.19
C MET A 100 -7.60 -3.81 4.32
N ARG A 101 -6.89 -2.70 4.09
CA ARG A 101 -6.04 -2.05 5.12
C ARG A 101 -6.81 -1.19 6.13
N PHE A 102 -8.06 -0.83 5.84
CA PHE A 102 -8.88 0.07 6.66
C PHE A 102 -10.10 -0.60 7.31
N LEU A 103 -10.30 -1.90 7.07
CA LEU A 103 -11.23 -2.77 7.80
C LEU A 103 -10.53 -3.41 9.00
#